data_AF-A0A7S1A8I2-F1
#
_entry.id   AF-A0A7S1A8I2-F1
#
_cell.length_a   1.000
_cell.length_b   1.000
_cell.length_c   1.000
_cell.angle_alpha   90.00
_cell.angle_beta   90.00
_cell.angle_gamma   90.00
#
_symmetry.space_group_name_H-M   'P 1'
#
loop_
_entity.id
_entity.type
_entity.pdbx_description
1 polymer ?
#
loop_
_entity_poly.entity_id
_entity_poly.type
_entity_poly.pdbx_seq_one_letter_code
_entity_poly.pdbx_strand_id
1 'polypeptide(L)'
;SDATPPQTSAIAPPAQTSAALCPYDSHLGLEASFTLDTRLTVEGLHALYGKSVSNVEAELEQAMDDVEAGHVVADEDELPQGFGHAFVTRFQFRSRLSIRPPEESKTGPPRGIPWSAWSLSVDSGLQAASVSADATSVKYTAALNLPNNAIFQFGYWYQVSVRVSDGITWSPWSSPSTPVKVFVAPPKPVYPDSAKLGLQITGTNVRLGWTLLKAHCGLRL
;
A
#
# COMPACT_ATOMS: atom_id res chain seq x y z
N SER A 1 16.99 25.12 -15.11
CA SER A 1 15.58 25.41 -15.42
C SER A 1 14.82 25.33 -14.12
N ASP A 2 14.38 26.47 -13.58
CA ASP A 2 13.53 26.49 -12.38
C ASP A 2 12.19 25.88 -12.74
N ALA A 3 12.02 24.59 -12.41
CA ALA A 3 10.77 23.89 -12.55
C ALA A 3 9.81 24.51 -11.52
N THR A 4 8.80 25.22 -12.01
CA THR A 4 7.67 25.66 -11.20
C THR A 4 7.18 24.46 -10.37
N PRO A 5 7.03 24.60 -9.04
CA PRO A 5 6.54 23.50 -8.23
C PRO A 5 5.20 23.03 -8.81
N PRO A 6 4.97 21.72 -8.92
CA PRO A 6 3.72 21.20 -9.45
C PRO A 6 2.58 21.78 -8.62
N GLN A 7 1.60 22.40 -9.28
CA GLN A 7 0.41 22.89 -8.62
C GLN A 7 -0.22 21.74 -7.85
N THR A 8 -0.49 21.97 -6.57
CA THR A 8 -1.19 21.02 -5.71
C THR A 8 -2.57 20.77 -6.29
N SER A 9 -2.81 19.53 -6.70
CA SER A 9 -4.08 19.12 -7.29
C SER A 9 -5.22 19.27 -6.29
N ALA A 10 -6.40 19.59 -6.79
CA ALA A 10 -7.66 19.41 -6.07
C ALA A 10 -8.08 17.92 -6.06
N ILE A 11 -7.17 17.00 -5.75
CA ILE A 11 -7.46 15.56 -5.58
C ILE A 11 -7.02 15.16 -4.18
N ALA A 12 -7.93 14.57 -3.41
CA ALA A 12 -7.64 14.06 -2.08
C ALA A 12 -6.56 12.95 -2.13
N PRO A 13 -5.72 12.82 -1.09
CA PRO A 13 -4.76 11.73 -1.05
C PRO A 13 -5.48 10.36 -0.95
N PRO A 14 -4.90 9.29 -1.52
CA PRO A 14 -5.47 7.94 -1.40
C PRO A 14 -5.55 7.47 0.05
N ALA A 15 -6.61 6.75 0.39
CA ALA A 15 -6.83 6.23 1.73
C ALA A 15 -6.18 4.85 1.93
N GLN A 16 -6.04 4.44 3.20
CA GLN A 16 -5.68 3.07 3.62
C GLN A 16 -4.43 2.50 2.92
N THR A 17 -3.39 3.32 2.75
CA THR A 17 -2.15 2.83 2.14
C THR A 17 -1.50 1.77 3.00
N SER A 18 -1.29 0.59 2.43
CA SER A 18 -0.64 -0.53 3.11
C SER A 18 0.36 -1.19 2.18
N ALA A 19 1.29 -1.94 2.75
CA ALA A 19 2.24 -2.74 2.02
C ALA A 19 2.31 -4.14 2.65
N ALA A 20 2.54 -5.15 1.82
CA ALA A 20 2.71 -6.53 2.23
C ALA A 20 3.87 -7.17 1.47
N LEU A 21 4.51 -8.18 2.05
CA LEU A 21 5.49 -9.00 1.33
C LEU A 21 4.77 -10.09 0.55
N CYS A 22 5.05 -10.14 -0.75
CA CYS A 22 4.45 -11.12 -1.64
C CYS A 22 5.55 -11.97 -2.29
N PRO A 23 5.38 -13.30 -2.29
CA PRO A 23 6.23 -14.18 -3.09
C PRO A 23 5.84 -14.02 -4.57
N TYR A 24 6.84 -13.76 -5.41
CA TYR A 24 6.72 -13.94 -6.86
C TYR A 24 7.54 -15.16 -7.27
N ASP A 25 7.28 -15.69 -8.47
CA ASP A 25 7.89 -16.94 -8.94
C ASP A 25 9.42 -16.95 -8.86
N SER A 26 10.06 -15.79 -9.04
CA SER A 26 11.53 -15.66 -9.08
C SER A 26 12.14 -14.85 -7.93
N HIS A 27 11.34 -14.16 -7.12
CA HIS A 27 11.85 -13.25 -6.09
C HIS A 27 10.79 -12.90 -5.03
N LEU A 28 11.24 -12.35 -3.91
CA LEU A 28 10.37 -11.71 -2.93
C LEU A 28 10.19 -10.25 -3.33
N GLY A 29 8.94 -9.77 -3.38
CA GLY A 29 8.64 -8.36 -3.64
C GLY A 29 7.74 -7.75 -2.57
N LEU A 30 7.52 -6.46 -2.68
CA LEU A 30 6.49 -5.76 -1.92
C LEU A 30 5.30 -5.50 -2.81
N GLU A 31 4.11 -5.76 -2.28
CA GLU A 31 2.85 -5.38 -2.87
C GLU A 31 2.29 -4.21 -2.06
N ALA A 32 2.03 -3.09 -2.72
CA ALA A 32 1.41 -1.93 -2.11
C ALA A 32 -0.07 -1.90 -2.48
N SER A 33 -0.93 -1.57 -1.52
CA SER A 33 -2.35 -1.37 -1.78
C SER A 33 -2.84 -0.04 -1.22
N PHE A 34 -3.83 0.54 -1.89
CA PHE A 34 -4.47 1.79 -1.52
C PHE A 34 -5.92 1.77 -1.96
N THR A 35 -6.74 2.58 -1.30
CA THR A 35 -8.17 2.62 -1.53
C THR A 35 -8.55 3.98 -2.10
N LEU A 36 -9.27 3.96 -3.23
CA LEU A 36 -9.94 5.14 -3.74
C LEU A 36 -11.42 5.05 -3.34
N ASP A 37 -11.84 6.01 -2.54
CA ASP A 37 -13.24 6.20 -2.21
C ASP A 37 -14.02 6.58 -3.48
N THR A 38 -15.08 5.82 -3.77
CA THR A 38 -15.92 6.03 -4.96
C THR A 38 -17.25 6.68 -4.62
N ARG A 39 -17.51 7.03 -3.35
CA ARG A 39 -18.78 7.65 -2.93
C ARG A 39 -19.09 8.96 -3.65
N LEU A 40 -18.04 9.71 -4.03
CA LEU A 40 -18.15 10.96 -4.78
C LEU A 40 -18.00 10.78 -6.30
N THR A 41 -17.97 9.55 -6.80
CA THR A 41 -18.04 9.30 -8.26
C THR A 41 -19.49 9.43 -8.73
N VAL A 42 -19.72 9.78 -10.00
CA VAL A 42 -21.08 9.85 -10.57
C VAL A 42 -21.81 8.51 -10.40
N GLU A 43 -21.12 7.39 -10.64
CA GLU A 43 -21.67 6.05 -10.44
C GLU A 43 -21.95 5.73 -8.97
N GLY A 44 -21.06 6.14 -8.06
CA GLY A 44 -21.23 5.96 -6.61
C GLY A 44 -22.37 6.80 -6.05
N LEU A 45 -22.52 8.05 -6.50
CA LEU A 45 -23.65 8.91 -6.17
C LEU A 45 -24.96 8.33 -6.73
N HIS A 46 -24.96 7.84 -7.97
CA HIS A 46 -26.11 7.14 -8.54
C HIS A 46 -26.48 5.86 -7.76
N ALA A 47 -25.48 5.08 -7.32
CA ALA A 47 -25.67 3.84 -6.58
C ALA A 47 -26.13 4.07 -5.13
N LEU A 48 -25.59 5.09 -4.46
CA LEU A 48 -25.94 5.45 -3.08
C LEU A 48 -27.33 6.07 -2.99
N TYR A 49 -27.65 6.98 -3.90
CA TYR A 49 -28.86 7.80 -3.77
C TYR A 49 -30.03 7.26 -4.58
N GLY A 50 -29.80 6.38 -5.57
CA GLY A 50 -30.86 5.71 -6.35
C GLY A 50 -31.89 6.65 -6.99
N LYS A 51 -31.64 7.96 -6.99
CA LYS A 51 -32.58 9.04 -7.27
C LYS A 51 -31.83 10.24 -7.86
N SER A 52 -32.58 10.99 -8.67
CA SER A 52 -32.20 12.19 -9.41
C SER A 52 -31.09 13.03 -8.75
N VAL A 53 -30.07 13.35 -9.55
CA VAL A 53 -28.91 14.22 -9.27
C VAL A 53 -29.28 15.48 -8.46
N SER A 54 -30.51 15.99 -8.62
CA SER A 54 -31.08 17.11 -7.88
C SER A 54 -31.01 17.00 -6.34
N ASN A 55 -31.01 15.79 -5.77
CA ASN A 55 -30.91 15.63 -4.31
C ASN A 55 -29.46 15.76 -3.81
N VAL A 56 -28.50 15.40 -4.65
CA VAL A 56 -27.07 15.55 -4.33
C VAL A 56 -26.66 17.01 -4.47
N GLU A 57 -27.22 17.73 -5.45
CA GLU A 57 -27.05 19.19 -5.54
C GLU A 57 -27.55 19.89 -4.28
N ALA A 58 -28.71 19.50 -3.75
CA ALA A 58 -29.24 20.08 -2.50
C ALA A 58 -28.39 19.75 -1.27
N GLU A 59 -27.85 18.53 -1.15
CA GLU A 59 -26.94 18.18 -0.05
C GLU A 59 -25.59 18.89 -0.17
N LEU A 60 -25.08 19.08 -1.39
CA LEU A 60 -23.86 19.83 -1.65
C LEU A 60 -24.04 21.33 -1.35
N GLU A 61 -25.17 21.90 -1.77
CA GLU A 61 -25.54 23.29 -1.50
C GLU A 61 -25.70 23.52 0.01
N GLN A 62 -26.34 22.59 0.73
CA GLN A 62 -26.43 22.66 2.18
C GLN A 62 -25.08 22.50 2.90
N ALA A 63 -24.19 21.64 2.40
CA ALA A 63 -22.84 21.52 2.93
C ALA A 63 -22.00 22.79 2.68
N MET A 64 -22.24 23.50 1.57
CA MET A 64 -21.61 24.79 1.29
C MET A 64 -22.15 25.90 2.21
N ASP A 65 -23.47 25.92 2.46
CA ASP A 65 -24.10 26.86 3.40
C ASP A 65 -23.60 26.66 4.85
N ASP A 66 -23.40 25.41 5.29
CA ASP A 66 -22.87 25.11 6.62
C ASP A 66 -21.40 25.55 6.80
N VAL A 67 -20.62 25.54 5.72
CA VAL A 67 -19.25 26.08 5.68
C VAL A 67 -19.28 27.61 5.75
N GLU A 68 -20.18 28.26 4.99
CA GLU A 68 -20.34 29.71 5.03
C GLU A 68 -20.86 30.21 6.40
N ALA A 69 -21.65 29.39 7.10
CA ALA A 69 -22.13 29.66 8.45
C ALA A 69 -21.05 29.48 9.56
N GLY A 70 -19.81 29.14 9.21
CA GLY A 70 -18.67 29.09 10.14
C GLY A 70 -18.76 28.02 11.23
N HIS A 71 -19.61 27.00 11.05
CA HIS A 71 -19.85 25.95 12.06
C HIS A 71 -18.84 24.80 12.03
N VAL A 72 -17.96 24.77 11.03
CA VAL A 72 -16.86 23.80 10.95
C VAL A 72 -15.58 24.60 10.75
N VAL A 73 -14.70 24.58 11.74
CA VAL A 73 -13.28 24.92 11.53
C VAL A 73 -12.70 23.74 10.77
N ALA A 74 -12.97 23.67 9.47
CA ALA A 74 -12.24 22.80 8.57
C ALA A 74 -10.81 23.34 8.57
N ASP A 75 -9.82 22.48 8.83
CA ASP A 75 -8.47 22.77 8.36
C ASP A 75 -8.62 23.09 6.88
N GLU A 76 -8.43 24.35 6.49
CA GLU A 76 -8.74 24.88 5.15
C GLU A 76 -7.96 24.17 4.02
N ASP A 77 -7.06 23.26 4.38
CA ASP A 77 -6.15 22.54 3.48
C ASP A 77 -6.48 21.04 3.26
N GLU A 78 -7.44 20.43 3.97
CA GLU A 78 -7.78 19.01 3.75
C GLU A 78 -9.06 18.81 2.92
N LEU A 79 -8.86 18.50 1.64
CA LEU A 79 -9.93 18.06 0.73
C LEU A 79 -10.71 16.88 1.33
N PRO A 80 -12.05 16.84 1.19
CA PRO A 80 -12.85 15.71 1.62
C PRO A 80 -12.32 14.39 1.05
N GLN A 81 -12.31 13.35 1.88
CA GLN A 81 -11.87 12.02 1.45
C GLN A 81 -12.68 11.58 0.22
N GLY A 82 -11.98 11.22 -0.86
CA GLY A 82 -12.63 10.81 -2.11
C GLY A 82 -12.72 11.90 -3.18
N PHE A 83 -12.47 13.16 -2.83
CA PHE A 83 -12.57 14.26 -3.78
C PHE A 83 -11.60 14.07 -4.96
N GLY A 84 -12.13 14.13 -6.18
CA GLY A 84 -11.36 13.97 -7.42
C GLY A 84 -11.00 12.52 -7.80
N HIS A 85 -11.30 11.51 -6.96
CA HIS A 85 -10.92 10.12 -7.22
C HIS A 85 -11.53 9.52 -8.50
N ALA A 86 -12.69 10.01 -8.93
CA ALA A 86 -13.36 9.58 -10.16
C ALA A 86 -12.53 9.83 -11.43
N PHE A 87 -11.63 10.81 -11.39
CA PHE A 87 -10.81 11.22 -12.53
C PHE A 87 -9.40 10.63 -12.49
N VAL A 88 -9.08 9.82 -11.48
CA VAL A 88 -7.75 9.24 -11.34
C VAL A 88 -7.47 8.30 -12.50
N THR A 89 -6.37 8.55 -13.21
CA THR A 89 -5.89 7.71 -14.31
C THR A 89 -4.52 7.11 -14.01
N ARG A 90 -3.78 7.66 -13.04
CA ARG A 90 -2.41 7.27 -12.71
C ARG A 90 -2.18 7.21 -11.21
N PHE A 91 -1.18 6.44 -10.80
CA PHE A 91 -0.64 6.45 -9.44
C PHE A 91 0.88 6.41 -9.45
N GLN A 92 1.48 6.82 -8.33
CA GLN A 92 2.91 6.70 -8.10
C GLN A 92 3.17 6.34 -6.65
N PHE A 93 4.12 5.44 -6.42
CA PHE A 93 4.60 5.11 -5.09
C PHE A 93 5.89 5.85 -4.77
N ARG A 94 6.12 6.06 -3.47
CA ARG A 94 7.44 6.30 -2.92
C ARG A 94 7.71 5.30 -1.81
N SER A 95 8.95 4.88 -1.69
CA SER A 95 9.38 3.98 -0.62
C SER A 95 10.65 4.47 0.06
N ARG A 96 10.78 4.12 1.33
CA ARG A 96 12.00 4.36 2.12
C ARG A 96 12.25 3.17 3.02
N LEU A 97 13.50 2.98 3.42
CA LEU A 97 13.92 1.84 4.23
C LEU A 97 14.51 2.26 5.57
N SER A 98 14.50 1.34 6.53
CA SER A 98 15.18 1.45 7.81
C SER A 98 15.83 0.12 8.15
N ILE A 99 17.05 0.19 8.70
CA ILE A 99 17.77 -0.98 9.22
C ILE A 99 17.22 -1.38 10.60
N ARG A 100 16.68 -0.41 11.35
CA ARG A 100 16.17 -0.62 12.70
C ARG A 100 14.68 -0.91 12.67
N PRO A 101 14.19 -1.78 13.58
CA PRO A 101 12.76 -1.94 13.76
C PRO A 101 12.12 -0.60 14.12
N PRO A 102 10.85 -0.40 13.74
CA PRO A 102 10.06 0.67 14.32
C PRO A 102 10.05 0.46 15.83
N GLU A 103 10.60 1.40 16.59
CA GLU A 103 10.53 1.30 18.05
C GLU A 103 9.05 1.33 18.43
N GLU A 104 8.53 0.20 18.92
CA GLU A 104 7.37 0.19 19.81
C GLU A 104 7.84 0.81 21.14
N SER A 105 8.03 2.13 21.16
CA SER A 105 8.44 2.82 22.38
C SER A 105 7.38 2.60 23.45
N LYS A 106 7.67 1.73 24.41
CA LYS A 106 6.85 1.56 25.62
C LYS A 106 7.31 2.49 26.75
N THR A 107 8.53 3.03 26.72
CA THR A 107 9.10 3.77 27.88
C THR A 107 10.24 4.74 27.52
N GLY A 108 10.07 5.58 26.49
CA GLY A 108 11.01 6.69 26.25
C GLY A 108 10.56 7.67 25.16
N PRO A 109 11.14 8.89 25.12
CA PRO A 109 10.88 9.81 24.01
C PRO A 109 11.31 9.12 22.71
N PRO A 110 10.43 9.03 21.70
CA PRO A 110 10.66 8.23 20.51
C PRO A 110 11.93 8.69 19.83
N ARG A 111 12.97 7.85 19.83
CA ARG A 111 14.12 8.08 18.96
C ARG A 111 13.63 7.76 17.55
N GLY A 112 13.37 8.80 16.77
CA GLY A 112 12.90 8.66 15.40
C GLY A 112 13.69 7.58 14.65
N ILE A 113 12.98 6.62 14.07
CA ILE A 113 13.56 5.55 13.27
C ILE A 113 14.40 6.21 12.16
N PRO A 114 15.67 5.83 11.95
CA PRO A 114 16.50 6.40 10.91
C PRO A 114 16.04 5.87 9.55
N TRP A 115 15.01 6.48 9.01
CA TRP A 115 14.53 6.21 7.66
C TRP A 115 15.49 6.81 6.63
N SER A 116 15.70 6.09 5.54
CA SER A 116 16.35 6.64 4.36
C SER A 116 15.54 7.80 3.77
N ALA A 117 16.16 8.54 2.85
CA ALA A 117 15.41 9.41 1.94
C ALA A 117 14.34 8.61 1.18
N TRP A 118 13.26 9.29 0.82
CA TRP A 118 12.24 8.74 -0.05
C TRP A 118 12.79 8.50 -1.45
N SER A 119 12.49 7.33 -2.00
CA SER A 119 12.79 6.94 -3.37
C SER A 119 11.49 6.79 -4.14
N LEU A 120 11.42 7.38 -5.34
CA LEU A 120 10.20 7.41 -6.16
C LEU A 120 10.16 6.21 -7.11
N SER A 121 8.99 5.61 -7.26
CA SER A 121 8.73 4.66 -8.35
C SER A 121 8.48 5.41 -9.66
N VAL A 122 8.52 4.67 -10.78
CA VAL A 122 7.90 5.14 -12.02
C VAL A 122 6.40 5.35 -11.80
N ASP A 123 5.82 6.31 -12.52
CA ASP A 123 4.39 6.49 -12.54
C ASP A 123 3.73 5.37 -13.36
N SER A 124 2.61 4.86 -12.86
CA SER A 124 1.89 3.74 -13.45
C SER A 124 0.47 4.15 -13.77
N GLY A 125 -0.08 3.64 -14.88
CA GLY A 125 -1.52 3.77 -15.15
C GLY A 125 -2.33 2.96 -14.13
N LEU A 126 -3.51 3.44 -13.78
CA LEU A 126 -4.38 2.80 -12.79
C LEU A 126 -4.76 1.35 -13.16
N GLN A 127 -4.88 1.06 -14.45
CA GLN A 127 -5.12 -0.27 -15.02
C GLN A 127 -4.00 -1.29 -14.77
N ALA A 128 -2.81 -0.85 -14.33
CA ALA A 128 -1.72 -1.74 -13.97
C ALA A 128 -1.89 -2.37 -12.57
N ALA A 129 -2.85 -1.88 -11.78
CA ALA A 129 -3.17 -2.43 -10.47
C ALA A 129 -4.32 -3.46 -10.56
N SER A 130 -4.29 -4.47 -9.69
CA SER A 130 -5.43 -5.36 -9.49
C SER A 130 -6.49 -4.66 -8.65
N VAL A 131 -7.76 -4.95 -8.97
CA VAL A 131 -8.91 -4.24 -8.44
C VAL A 131 -9.77 -5.19 -7.61
N SER A 132 -10.06 -4.80 -6.37
CA SER A 132 -11.08 -5.41 -5.54
C SER A 132 -12.10 -4.33 -5.17
N ALA A 133 -13.36 -4.55 -5.54
CA ALA A 133 -14.43 -3.58 -5.32
C ALA A 133 -15.23 -3.96 -4.07
N ASP A 134 -15.38 -2.99 -3.17
CA ASP A 134 -16.37 -2.98 -2.10
C ASP A 134 -17.47 -1.97 -2.46
N ALA A 135 -18.60 -1.96 -1.74
CA ALA A 135 -19.79 -1.17 -2.10
C ALA A 135 -19.54 0.34 -2.26
N THR A 136 -18.54 0.91 -1.57
CA THR A 136 -18.28 2.36 -1.52
C THR A 136 -16.84 2.74 -1.84
N SER A 137 -15.98 1.75 -2.11
CA SER A 137 -14.56 2.02 -2.33
C SER A 137 -13.91 0.95 -3.18
N VAL A 138 -12.90 1.35 -3.95
CA VAL A 138 -12.16 0.46 -4.82
C VAL A 138 -10.74 0.35 -4.30
N LYS A 139 -10.34 -0.87 -3.94
CA LYS A 139 -9.00 -1.18 -3.50
C LYS A 139 -8.14 -1.54 -4.70
N TYR A 140 -7.09 -0.76 -4.90
CA TYR A 140 -6.05 -0.99 -5.90
C TYR A 140 -4.84 -1.63 -5.24
N THR A 141 -4.29 -2.64 -5.89
CA THR A 141 -3.10 -3.35 -5.41
C THR A 141 -2.09 -3.47 -6.55
N ALA A 142 -0.83 -3.12 -6.29
CA ALA A 142 0.21 -3.12 -7.31
C ALA A 142 1.55 -3.60 -6.73
N ALA A 143 2.29 -4.35 -7.55
CA ALA A 143 3.66 -4.74 -7.24
C ALA A 143 4.56 -3.50 -7.21
N LEU A 144 5.29 -3.32 -6.12
CA LEU A 144 6.23 -2.23 -5.96
C LEU A 144 7.57 -2.59 -6.61
N ASN A 145 7.87 -1.92 -7.72
CA ASN A 145 9.20 -1.95 -8.32
C ASN A 145 10.10 -0.93 -7.59
N LEU A 146 11.17 -1.42 -6.96
CA LEU A 146 12.19 -0.53 -6.40
C LEU A 146 12.96 0.17 -7.54
N PRO A 147 13.40 1.42 -7.35
CA PRO A 147 14.15 2.13 -8.37
C PRO A 147 15.47 1.44 -8.69
N ASN A 148 15.92 1.57 -9.94
CA ASN A 148 17.20 1.06 -10.45
C ASN A 148 17.41 -0.45 -10.26
N ASN A 149 16.34 -1.25 -10.32
CA ASN A 149 16.38 -2.69 -10.04
C ASN A 149 16.98 -3.02 -8.67
N ALA A 150 16.83 -2.11 -7.69
CA ALA A 150 17.27 -2.38 -6.33
C ALA A 150 16.55 -3.62 -5.78
N ILE A 151 17.27 -4.43 -5.03
CA ILE A 151 16.75 -5.66 -4.44
C ILE A 151 16.34 -5.37 -3.00
N PHE A 152 15.23 -5.95 -2.57
CA PHE A 152 14.81 -5.88 -1.17
C PHE A 152 15.88 -6.49 -0.25
N GLN A 153 16.32 -5.73 0.74
CA GLN A 153 17.36 -6.17 1.67
C GLN A 153 16.75 -6.97 2.82
N PHE A 154 17.23 -8.19 3.02
CA PHE A 154 16.79 -9.03 4.13
C PHE A 154 17.06 -8.36 5.49
N GLY A 155 16.08 -8.44 6.39
CA GLY A 155 16.13 -7.86 7.73
C GLY A 155 15.70 -6.40 7.81
N TYR A 156 15.55 -5.71 6.67
CA TYR A 156 15.24 -4.28 6.62
C TYR A 156 13.74 -4.04 6.65
N TRP A 157 13.35 -2.84 7.08
CA TRP A 157 11.98 -2.39 7.13
C TRP A 157 11.71 -1.40 6.02
N TYR A 158 10.55 -1.48 5.40
CA TYR A 158 10.14 -0.63 4.29
C TYR A 158 8.82 0.07 4.62
N GLN A 159 8.73 1.34 4.25
CA GLN A 159 7.49 2.11 4.27
C GLN A 159 7.18 2.60 2.87
N VAL A 160 5.88 2.66 2.56
CA VAL A 160 5.37 3.10 1.26
C VAL A 160 4.35 4.21 1.47
N SER A 161 4.39 5.23 0.62
CA SER A 161 3.27 6.17 0.43
C SER A 161 2.87 6.14 -1.05
N VAL A 162 1.61 6.47 -1.33
CA VAL A 162 1.09 6.58 -2.69
C VAL A 162 0.54 7.97 -2.92
N ARG A 163 0.54 8.41 -4.18
CA ARG A 163 -0.26 9.54 -4.65
C ARG A 163 -0.90 9.17 -5.97
N VAL A 164 -1.97 9.88 -6.31
CA VAL A 164 -2.73 9.66 -7.55
C VAL A 164 -2.75 10.90 -8.41
N SER A 165 -3.06 10.73 -9.69
CA SER A 165 -3.15 11.79 -10.66
C SER A 165 -4.26 11.54 -11.67
N ASP A 166 -4.88 12.62 -12.12
CA ASP A 166 -5.79 12.67 -13.28
C ASP A 166 -5.04 12.69 -14.62
N GLY A 167 -3.71 12.73 -14.61
CA GLY A 167 -2.84 12.86 -15.77
C GLY A 167 -2.27 14.27 -15.98
N ILE A 168 -2.77 15.26 -15.24
CA ILE A 168 -2.32 16.65 -15.29
C ILE A 168 -1.71 17.06 -13.95
N THR A 169 -2.42 16.77 -12.86
CA THR A 169 -2.07 17.21 -11.51
C THR A 169 -1.95 16.01 -10.57
N TRP A 170 -1.13 16.15 -9.52
CA TRP A 170 -0.92 15.09 -8.53
C TRP A 170 -1.56 15.45 -7.20
N SER A 171 -2.24 14.48 -6.57
CA SER A 171 -2.67 14.59 -5.18
C SER A 171 -1.47 14.77 -4.25
N PRO A 172 -1.70 15.25 -3.01
CA PRO A 172 -0.76 15.04 -1.92
C PRO A 172 -0.42 13.54 -1.75
N TRP A 173 0.71 13.28 -1.09
CA TRP A 173 1.08 11.92 -0.71
C TRP A 173 0.18 11.43 0.42
N SER A 174 -0.24 10.16 0.34
CA SER A 174 -0.90 9.49 1.45
C SER A 174 0.01 9.34 2.66
N SER A 175 -0.63 9.15 3.82
CA SER A 175 0.05 8.74 5.04
C SER A 175 0.92 7.50 4.79
N PRO A 176 2.16 7.45 5.33
CA PRO A 176 3.01 6.28 5.18
C PRO A 176 2.35 5.00 5.70
N SER A 177 2.54 3.90 4.98
CA SER A 177 2.08 2.58 5.40
C SER A 177 2.70 2.17 6.74
N THR A 178 2.07 1.19 7.38
CA THR A 178 2.74 0.42 8.42
C THR A 178 4.05 -0.16 7.86
N PRO A 179 5.18 -0.07 8.60
CA PRO A 179 6.44 -0.66 8.19
C PRO A 179 6.37 -2.16 7.94
N VAL A 180 6.93 -2.61 6.83
CA VAL A 180 6.99 -4.03 6.45
C VAL A 180 8.43 -4.52 6.55
N LYS A 181 8.66 -5.54 7.39
CA LYS A 181 9.99 -6.15 7.54
C LYS A 181 10.22 -7.21 6.48
N VAL A 182 11.20 -7.01 5.59
CA VAL A 182 11.69 -8.03 4.65
C VAL A 182 12.31 -9.17 5.43
N PHE A 183 11.55 -10.25 5.60
CA PHE A 183 11.98 -11.40 6.37
C PHE A 183 11.42 -12.68 5.76
N VAL A 184 12.31 -13.62 5.48
CA VAL A 184 11.94 -15.00 5.16
C VAL A 184 11.96 -15.77 6.47
N ALA A 185 10.78 -16.19 6.93
CA ALA A 185 10.72 -17.01 8.14
C ALA A 185 11.46 -18.34 7.92
N PRO A 186 12.11 -18.90 8.96
CA PRO A 186 12.77 -20.20 8.87
C PRO A 186 11.81 -21.23 8.30
N PRO A 187 12.27 -22.09 7.38
CA PRO A 187 11.42 -23.11 6.80
C PRO A 187 10.93 -24.05 7.91
N LYS A 188 9.63 -24.35 7.90
CA LYS A 188 9.00 -25.21 8.92
C LYS A 188 8.70 -26.59 8.33
N PRO A 189 8.77 -27.66 9.13
CA PRO A 189 8.31 -28.96 8.67
C PRO A 189 6.82 -28.87 8.30
N VAL A 190 6.44 -29.50 7.18
CA VAL A 190 5.02 -29.56 6.76
C VAL A 190 4.16 -30.23 7.83
N TYR A 191 4.74 -31.23 8.50
CA TYR A 191 4.16 -31.93 9.62
C TYR A 191 5.19 -31.97 10.76
N PRO A 192 5.19 -30.98 11.67
CA PRO A 192 6.20 -30.89 12.73
C PRO A 192 6.26 -32.16 13.59
N ASP A 193 5.10 -32.79 13.83
CA ASP A 193 4.98 -33.94 14.73
C ASP A 193 5.20 -35.29 14.03
N SER A 194 5.31 -35.31 12.69
CA SER A 194 5.48 -36.55 11.90
C SER A 194 6.66 -36.49 10.92
N ALA A 195 7.46 -35.43 10.97
CA ALA A 195 8.71 -35.35 10.21
C ALA A 195 9.67 -36.44 10.71
N LYS A 196 9.87 -37.48 9.87
CA LYS A 196 10.78 -38.58 10.16
C LYS A 196 12.10 -38.36 9.44
N LEU A 197 13.20 -38.56 10.15
CA LEU A 197 14.51 -38.75 9.54
C LEU A 197 14.56 -40.18 8.97
N GLY A 198 14.59 -40.29 7.65
CA GLY A 198 14.86 -41.54 6.96
C GLY A 198 16.35 -41.87 7.09
N LEU A 199 16.65 -43.06 7.62
CA LEU A 199 18.00 -43.58 7.74
C LEU A 199 18.08 -44.90 6.98
N GLN A 200 19.00 -45.00 6.02
CA GLN A 200 19.29 -46.24 5.33
C GLN A 200 20.78 -46.54 5.43
N ILE A 201 21.12 -47.66 6.06
CA ILE A 201 22.50 -48.10 6.25
C ILE A 201 22.77 -49.26 5.29
N THR A 202 23.88 -49.18 4.54
CA THR A 202 24.32 -50.25 3.61
C THR A 202 25.83 -50.41 3.73
N GLY A 203 26.25 -51.39 4.53
CA GLY A 203 27.66 -51.58 4.89
C GLY A 203 28.17 -50.40 5.72
N THR A 204 29.21 -49.73 5.23
CA THR A 204 29.77 -48.50 5.82
C THR A 204 29.12 -47.22 5.30
N ASN A 205 28.17 -47.31 4.36
CA ASN A 205 27.47 -46.15 3.82
C ASN A 205 26.18 -45.88 4.60
N VAL A 206 25.97 -44.62 4.95
CA VAL A 206 24.73 -44.14 5.57
C VAL A 206 24.09 -43.11 4.65
N ARG A 207 22.85 -43.36 4.23
CA ARG A 207 22.02 -42.42 3.48
C ARG A 207 20.99 -41.82 4.43
N LEU A 208 20.99 -40.49 4.49
CA LEU A 208 20.02 -39.71 5.24
C LEU A 208 18.96 -39.17 4.27
N GLY A 209 17.71 -39.18 4.70
CA GLY A 209 16.58 -38.52 4.04
C GLY A 209 15.73 -37.80 5.06
N TRP A 210 15.10 -36.69 4.68
CA TRP A 210 14.20 -35.94 5.54
C TRP A 210 13.04 -35.40 4.72
N THR A 211 11.90 -35.14 5.38
CA THR A 211 10.75 -34.50 4.72
C THR A 211 11.14 -33.10 4.25
N LEU A 212 10.77 -32.74 3.02
CA LEU A 212 10.99 -31.39 2.50
C LEU A 212 10.34 -30.36 3.42
N LEU A 213 11.09 -29.32 3.75
CA LEU A 213 10.58 -28.22 4.55
C LEU A 213 9.77 -27.30 3.63
N LYS A 214 8.69 -26.71 4.15
CA LYS A 214 7.95 -25.68 3.43
C LYS A 214 8.54 -24.33 3.84
N ALA A 215 9.14 -23.61 2.90
CA ALA A 215 9.51 -22.23 3.15
C ALA A 215 8.22 -21.40 3.27
N HIS A 216 8.30 -20.33 4.07
CA HIS A 216 7.19 -19.39 4.18
C HIS A 216 6.89 -18.78 2.80
N CYS A 217 5.63 -18.40 2.57
CA CYS A 217 5.16 -17.85 1.29
C CYS A 217 5.07 -18.85 0.12
N GLY A 218 4.96 -20.16 0.39
CA GLY A 218 4.65 -21.15 -0.65
C GLY A 218 5.83 -21.58 -1.52
N LEU A 219 7.02 -21.01 -1.31
CA LEU A 219 8.26 -21.48 -1.91
C LEU A 219 8.56 -22.91 -1.41
N ARG A 220 8.73 -23.84 -2.35
CA ARG A 220 9.18 -25.21 -2.07
C ARG A 220 10.67 -25.28 -2.43
N LEU A 221 11.50 -25.69 -1.47
CA LEU A 221 12.92 -25.98 -1.66
C LEU A 221 13.11 -27.47 -1.91
#